data_AF-A0A7C5CDT4-F1
#
_entry.id   AF-A0A7C5CDT4-F1
#
_cell.length_a   1.000
_cell.length_b   1.000
_cell.length_c   1.000
_cell.angle_alpha   90.00
_cell.angle_beta   90.00
_cell.angle_gamma   90.00
#
_symmetry.space_group_name_H-M   'P 1'
#
loop_
_entity.id
_entity.type
_entity.pdbx_description
1 polymer ?
#
loop_
_entity_poly.entity_id
_entity_poly.type
_entity_poly.pdbx_seq_one_letter_code
_entity_poly.pdbx_strand_id
1 'polypeptide(L)' 'VTKVKSKGINLDSEDGVLDLLSITFRETDAPSGVVTLSFAGGGTVELMVECLELRLSDLGASWAAKATPHHETN' A
#
# COMPACT_ATOMS: atom_id res chain seq x y z
N VAL A 1 -7.70 -13.69 2.12
CA VAL A 1 -7.54 -12.53 3.03
C VAL A 1 -8.63 -12.62 4.09
N THR A 2 -8.27 -12.65 5.37
CA THR A 2 -9.22 -12.85 6.49
C THR A 2 -9.62 -11.54 7.17
N LYS A 3 -8.78 -10.50 7.07
CA LYS A 3 -9.06 -9.18 7.62
C LYS A 3 -8.31 -8.10 6.84
N VAL A 4 -8.94 -6.94 6.72
CA VAL A 4 -8.36 -5.73 6.15
C VAL A 4 -8.53 -4.59 7.14
N LYS A 5 -7.51 -3.76 7.29
CA LYS A 5 -7.57 -2.50 8.01
C LYS A 5 -6.82 -1.44 7.22
N SER A 6 -7.28 -0.20 7.26
CA SER A 6 -6.56 0.94 6.72
C SER A 6 -6.46 2.05 7.77
N LYS A 7 -5.44 2.89 7.64
CA LYS A 7 -5.25 4.08 8.48
C LYS A 7 -4.67 5.20 7.63
N GLY A 8 -5.10 6.44 7.86
CA GLY A 8 -4.56 7.61 7.17
C GLY A 8 -4.89 7.67 5.67
N ILE A 9 -5.93 6.94 5.23
CA ILE A 9 -6.44 6.96 3.86
C ILE A 9 -7.81 7.61 3.89
N ASN A 10 -8.03 8.63 3.05
CA ASN A 10 -9.34 9.22 2.86
C ASN A 10 -10.17 8.32 1.93
N LEU A 11 -11.10 7.58 2.52
CA LEU A 11 -11.97 6.65 1.77
C LEU A 11 -13.09 7.36 1.01
N ASP A 12 -13.38 8.63 1.31
CA ASP A 12 -14.40 9.42 0.62
C ASP A 12 -13.88 10.05 -0.69
N SER A 13 -12.56 9.95 -0.94
CA SER A 13 -11.92 10.47 -2.16
C SER A 13 -11.86 9.38 -3.24
N GLU A 14 -12.96 9.15 -3.95
CA GLU A 14 -13.06 8.09 -4.97
C GLU A 14 -11.99 8.17 -6.07
N ASP A 15 -11.64 9.38 -6.51
CA ASP A 15 -10.58 9.62 -7.51
C ASP A 15 -9.17 9.82 -6.89
N GLY A 16 -9.02 9.51 -5.60
CA GLY A 16 -7.77 9.68 -4.86
C GLY A 16 -6.70 8.72 -5.36
N VAL A 17 -5.51 9.25 -5.70
CA VAL A 17 -4.34 8.44 -6.03
C VAL A 17 -3.49 8.23 -4.78
N LEU A 18 -3.09 6.99 -4.52
CA LEU A 18 -2.17 6.64 -3.45
C LEU A 18 -0.83 6.19 -4.06
N ASP A 19 0.27 6.77 -3.59
CA ASP A 19 1.62 6.39 -4.02
C ASP A 19 2.17 5.29 -3.10
N LEU A 20 2.22 4.05 -3.59
CA LEU A 20 2.73 2.91 -2.82
C LEU A 20 4.26 3.00 -2.67
N LEU A 21 4.74 3.07 -1.43
CA LEU A 21 6.17 3.18 -1.10
C LEU A 21 6.79 1.83 -0.71
N SER A 22 6.06 0.99 0.01
CA SER A 22 6.59 -0.30 0.47
C SER A 22 5.50 -1.35 0.65
N ILE A 23 5.92 -2.61 0.45
CA ILE A 23 5.16 -3.81 0.78
C ILE A 23 6.02 -4.60 1.76
N THR A 24 5.49 -4.93 2.94
CA THR A 24 6.18 -5.74 3.94
C THR A 24 5.31 -6.92 4.33
N PHE A 25 5.90 -8.11 4.42
CA PHE A 25 5.25 -9.27 4.98
C PHE A 25 5.87 -9.62 6.33
N ARG A 26 5.03 -9.75 7.35
CA ARG A 26 5.41 -10.30 8.65
C ARG A 26 4.72 -11.63 8.84
N GLU A 27 5.50 -12.70 8.83
CA GLU A 27 5.03 -14.04 9.12
C GLU A 27 4.40 -14.12 10.52
N THR A 28 3.37 -14.94 10.65
CA THR A 28 2.71 -15.26 11.93
C THR A 28 2.81 -16.77 12.19
N ASP A 29 1.73 -17.52 11.97
CA ASP A 29 1.76 -18.98 11.97
C ASP A 29 1.87 -19.49 10.53
N ALA A 30 3.08 -19.89 10.12
CA ALA A 30 3.39 -20.19 8.72
C ALA A 30 2.39 -21.20 8.10
N PRO A 31 1.84 -20.93 6.90
CA PRO A 31 2.23 -19.88 5.95
C PRO A 31 1.48 -18.54 6.12
N SER A 32 0.77 -18.35 7.22
CA SER A 32 -0.02 -17.14 7.48
C SER A 32 0.85 -15.95 7.84
N GLY A 33 0.37 -14.75 7.56
CA GLY A 33 1.03 -13.54 8.01
C GLY A 33 0.22 -12.28 7.77
N VAL A 34 0.90 -11.17 8.00
CA VAL A 34 0.37 -9.83 7.84
C VAL A 34 1.13 -9.11 6.74
N VAL A 35 0.43 -8.67 5.71
CA VAL A 35 0.98 -7.80 4.67
C VAL A 35 0.65 -6.35 5.03
N THR A 36 1.67 -5.50 5.08
CA THR A 36 1.53 -4.05 5.26
C THR A 36 1.92 -3.35 3.97
N LEU A 37 0.98 -2.57 3.42
CA LEU A 37 1.21 -1.64 2.32
C LEU A 37 1.34 -0.24 2.91
N SER A 38 2.45 0.45 2.63
CA SER A 38 2.68 1.82 3.12
C SER A 38 2.67 2.79 1.95
N PHE A 39 1.95 3.90 2.10
CA PHE A 39 1.76 4.90 1.07
C PHE A 39 2.41 6.24 1.46
N ALA A 40 2.75 7.05 0.45
CA ALA A 40 3.13 8.44 0.69
C ALA A 40 2.01 9.18 1.44
N GLY A 41 2.38 10.17 2.26
CA GLY A 41 1.42 10.85 3.14
C GLY A 41 1.06 10.09 4.43
N GLY A 42 1.68 8.92 4.68
CA GLY A 42 1.55 8.18 5.94
C GLY A 42 0.35 7.23 6.01
N GLY A 43 -0.35 7.03 4.91
CA GLY A 43 -1.43 6.04 4.81
C GLY A 43 -0.90 4.61 4.84
N THR A 44 -1.63 3.69 5.45
CA THR A 44 -1.29 2.27 5.47
C THR A 44 -2.50 1.37 5.27
N VAL A 45 -2.27 0.20 4.66
CA VAL A 45 -3.23 -0.91 4.60
C VAL A 45 -2.59 -2.16 5.17
N GLU A 46 -3.27 -2.82 6.10
CA GLU A 46 -2.87 -4.08 6.71
C GLU A 46 -3.82 -5.19 6.27
N LEU A 47 -3.25 -6.28 5.74
CA LEU A 47 -3.98 -7.45 5.26
C LEU A 47 -3.55 -8.67 6.09
N MET A 48 -4.50 -9.36 6.72
CA MET A 48 -4.25 -10.67 7.31
C MET A 48 -4.50 -11.75 6.27
N VAL A 49 -3.51 -12.62 6.04
CA VAL A 49 -3.55 -13.65 5.01
C VAL A 49 -3.18 -15.01 5.61
N GLU A 50 -3.85 -16.06 5.16
CA GLU A 50 -3.56 -17.45 5.56
C GLU A 50 -2.38 -18.03 4.78
N CYS A 51 -2.12 -17.49 3.59
CA CYS A 51 -0.97 -17.80 2.76
C CYS A 51 -0.68 -16.57 1.89
N LEU A 52 0.60 -16.27 1.66
CA LEU A 52 1.00 -15.18 0.79
C LEU A 52 1.43 -15.71 -0.59
N GLU A 53 0.64 -15.37 -1.60
CA GLU A 53 1.03 -15.42 -3.00
C GLU A 53 0.73 -14.05 -3.61
N LEU A 54 1.74 -13.39 -4.17
CA LEU A 54 1.60 -12.03 -4.70
C LEU A 54 2.21 -11.92 -6.10
N ARG A 55 1.48 -11.22 -6.98
CA ARG A 55 1.97 -10.79 -8.29
C ARG A 55 1.70 -9.30 -8.43
N LEU A 56 2.74 -8.54 -8.73
CA LEU A 56 2.62 -7.13 -9.08
C LEU A 56 2.74 -6.98 -10.59
N SER A 57 1.85 -6.22 -11.19
CA SER A 57 1.89 -5.90 -12.62
C SER A 57 1.39 -4.49 -12.79
N ASP A 58 2.08 -3.74 -13.65
CA ASP A 58 1.61 -2.42 -14.05
C ASP A 58 0.43 -2.60 -15.02
N LEU A 59 -0.72 -2.04 -14.65
CA LEU A 59 -1.97 -2.16 -15.41
C LEU A 59 -2.30 -0.87 -16.17
N GLY A 60 -1.53 0.20 -15.97
CA GLY A 60 -1.79 1.52 -16.52
C GLY A 60 -0.88 1.89 -17.68
N ALA A 61 -1.30 2.88 -18.47
CA ALA A 61 -0.36 3.61 -19.30
C ALA A 61 0.49 4.53 -18.40
N SER A 62 1.78 4.66 -18.71
CA SER A 62 2.64 5.62 -18.04
C SER A 62 2.07 7.02 -18.19
N TRP A 63 2.00 7.77 -17.09
CA TRP A 63 1.52 9.15 -17.07
C TRP A 63 2.64 10.11 -16.68
N ALA A 64 2.56 11.35 -17.17
CA ALA A 64 3.55 12.37 -16.85
C ALA A 64 3.40 12.80 -15.39
N ALA A 65 4.50 12.84 -14.63
CA ALA A 65 4.51 13.37 -13.27
C ALA A 65 4.01 14.83 -13.29
N LYS A 66 3.04 15.15 -12.42
CA LYS A 66 2.46 16.50 -12.35
C LYS A 66 3.44 17.54 -11.79
N ALA A 67 4.35 17.12 -10.91
CA ALA A 67 5.37 17.95 -10.30
C ALA A 67 6.49 17.09 -9.69
N THR A 68 7.65 17.69 -9.44
CA THR A 68 8.69 17.09 -8.59
C THR A 68 8.24 17.19 -7.12
N PRO A 69 8.21 16.08 -6.36
CA PRO A 69 7.84 16.12 -4.95
C PRO A 69 8.85 16.98 -4.16
N HIS A 70 8.33 17.90 -3.34
CA HIS A 70 9.15 18.73 -2.45
C HIS A 70 9.10 18.14 -1.04
N HIS A 71 10.17 17.46 -0.64
CA HIS A 71 10.35 17.00 0.73
C HIS A 71 11.17 18.05 1.47
N GLU A 72 10.66 18.57 2.59
CA GLU A 72 11.51 19.37 3.49
C GLU A 72 12.63 18.48 4.02
N THR A 73 13.87 18.82 3.68
CA THR A 73 15.05 18.23 4.32
C THR A 73 15.14 18.78 5.72
N ASN A 74 14.94 17.91 6.71
CA ASN A 74 15.14 18.18 8.13
C ASN A 74 16.63 18.25 8.48
#